data_AF-A0A936U923-F1
#
_entry.id   AF-A0A936U923-F1
#
_cell.length_a   1.000
_cell.length_b   1.000
_cell.length_c   1.000
_cell.angle_alpha   90.00
_cell.angle_beta   90.00
_cell.angle_gamma   90.00
#
_symmetry.space_group_name_H-M   'P 1'
#
loop_
_entity.id
_entity.type
_entity.pdbx_description
1 polymer ?
#
loop_
_entity_poly.entity_id
_entity_poly.type
_entity_poly.pdbx_seq_one_letter_code
_entity_poly.pdbx_strand_id
1 'polypeptide(L)'
;MPKSGKQRRAELVARRKARAASPEPRPAAPISDDELPVDRAQLKPFNSYSGPEWFVRGTYRDVEFRCRDCHQEHTWTARAQKWYFEEAKGVVWGQASRCRDCSAKEQLRRAEARRVWAEGLAKKRARQQEEQG
;
A
#
# COMPACT_ATOMS: atom_id res chain seq x y z
N MET A 1 10.41 44.94 2.35
CA MET A 1 9.32 44.56 3.28
C MET A 1 9.09 43.05 3.20
N PRO A 2 9.12 42.31 4.31
CA PRO A 2 8.88 40.87 4.28
C PRO A 2 7.41 40.57 3.94
N LYS A 3 7.18 39.66 3.00
CA LYS A 3 5.83 39.25 2.57
C LYS A 3 5.05 38.67 3.75
N SER A 4 3.75 38.95 3.79
CA SER A 4 2.86 38.43 4.82
C SER A 4 2.87 36.89 4.84
N GLY A 5 2.80 36.28 6.03
CA GLY A 5 2.81 34.82 6.19
C GLY A 5 1.73 34.11 5.38
N LYS A 6 0.58 34.77 5.14
CA LYS A 6 -0.49 34.24 4.28
C LYS A 6 -0.07 34.18 2.81
N GLN A 7 0.61 35.21 2.31
CA GLN A 7 1.11 35.27 0.93
C GLN A 7 2.18 34.20 0.69
N ARG A 8 3.09 34.02 1.66
CA ARG A 8 4.14 33.00 1.59
C ARG A 8 3.58 31.57 1.64
N ARG A 9 2.54 31.33 2.44
CA ARG A 9 1.83 30.04 2.48
C ARG A 9 1.12 29.75 1.16
N ALA A 10 0.43 30.74 0.57
CA ALA A 10 -0.23 30.59 -0.72
C ALA A 10 0.77 30.27 -1.85
N GLU A 11 1.92 30.94 -1.89
CA GLU A 11 3.02 30.65 -2.84
C GLU A 11 3.53 29.21 -2.71
N LEU A 12 3.75 28.74 -1.49
CA LEU A 12 4.21 27.37 -1.24
C LEU A 12 3.16 26.32 -1.65
N VAL A 13 1.87 26.61 -1.43
CA VAL A 13 0.77 25.74 -1.86
C VAL A 13 0.66 25.70 -3.39
N ALA A 14 0.75 26.85 -4.05
CA ALA A 14 0.73 26.93 -5.51
C ALA A 14 1.92 26.19 -6.14
N ARG A 15 3.13 26.35 -5.58
CA ARG A 15 4.34 25.66 -6.05
C ARG A 15 4.27 24.14 -5.86
N ARG A 16 3.61 23.67 -4.78
CA ARG A 16 3.35 22.24 -4.55
C ARG A 16 2.35 21.68 -5.57
N LYS A 17 1.26 22.41 -5.86
CA LYS A 17 0.29 22.02 -6.91
C LYS A 17 0.94 21.95 -8.29
N ALA A 18 1.78 22.92 -8.64
CA ALA A 18 2.49 22.92 -9.93
C ALA A 18 3.48 21.76 -10.07
N ARG A 19 4.18 21.38 -8.99
CA ARG A 19 5.07 20.19 -8.99
C ARG A 19 4.33 18.85 -9.00
N ALA A 20 3.09 18.81 -8.51
CA ALA A 20 2.24 17.63 -8.63
C ALA A 20 1.70 17.44 -10.07
N ALA A 21 1.85 18.43 -10.96
CA ALA A 21 1.27 18.43 -12.30
C ALA A 21 2.22 17.97 -13.43
N SER A 22 3.51 17.68 -13.17
CA SER A 22 4.41 17.01 -14.13
C SER A 22 5.78 16.68 -13.50
N PRO A 23 6.47 15.59 -13.93
CA PRO A 23 6.33 14.87 -15.20
C PRO A 23 5.68 13.50 -15.05
N GLU A 24 4.98 13.07 -16.10
CA GLU A 24 4.55 11.66 -16.21
C GLU A 24 5.79 10.75 -16.19
N PRO A 25 5.79 9.70 -15.35
CA PRO A 25 6.85 8.70 -15.42
C PRO A 25 6.76 8.02 -16.78
N ARG A 26 7.84 8.09 -17.58
CA ARG A 26 7.96 7.20 -18.74
C ARG A 26 7.80 5.77 -18.22
N PRO A 27 6.80 5.00 -18.69
CA PRO A 27 6.74 3.59 -18.35
C PRO A 27 8.05 2.97 -18.85
N ALA A 28 8.75 2.25 -17.96
CA ALA A 28 9.86 1.42 -18.39
C ALA A 28 9.29 0.44 -19.43
N ALA A 29 9.90 0.36 -20.61
CA ALA A 29 9.47 -0.59 -21.61
C ALA A 29 9.57 -2.01 -21.00
N PRO A 30 8.56 -2.88 -21.15
CA PRO A 30 8.66 -4.26 -20.69
C PRO A 30 9.81 -4.94 -21.45
N ILE A 31 10.74 -5.53 -20.70
CA ILE A 31 11.96 -6.16 -21.25
C ILE A 31 11.64 -7.61 -21.72
N SER A 32 10.54 -8.21 -21.24
CA SER A 32 10.01 -9.52 -21.66
C SER A 32 8.51 -9.66 -21.32
N ASP A 33 7.85 -10.72 -21.81
CA ASP A 33 6.42 -11.03 -21.56
C ASP A 33 6.11 -11.27 -20.07
N ASP A 34 7.11 -11.68 -19.28
CA ASP A 34 6.97 -11.97 -17.84
C ASP A 34 7.29 -10.76 -16.93
N GLU A 35 7.60 -9.61 -17.52
CA GLU A 35 7.89 -8.37 -16.80
C GLU A 35 6.78 -7.34 -16.96
N LEU A 36 6.24 -6.86 -15.82
CA LEU A 36 5.25 -5.78 -15.83
C LEU A 36 5.86 -4.45 -15.42
N PRO A 37 5.59 -3.35 -16.16
CA PRO A 37 6.08 -2.03 -15.79
C PRO A 37 5.43 -1.53 -14.51
N VAL A 38 6.23 -0.85 -13.68
CA VAL A 38 5.83 -0.22 -12.43
C VAL A 38 5.27 1.17 -12.71
N ASP A 39 4.01 1.42 -12.34
CA ASP A 39 3.46 2.78 -12.30
C ASP A 39 3.76 3.44 -10.95
N ARG A 40 4.80 4.27 -10.94
CA ARG A 40 5.25 4.98 -9.74
C ARG A 40 4.21 5.97 -9.21
N ALA A 41 3.33 6.51 -10.06
CA ALA A 41 2.30 7.44 -9.63
C ALA A 41 1.20 6.74 -8.84
N GLN A 42 1.00 5.44 -9.06
CA GLN A 42 0.04 4.62 -8.34
C GLN A 42 0.58 4.05 -7.03
N LEU A 43 1.88 4.19 -6.73
CA LEU A 43 2.41 3.67 -5.48
C LEU A 43 1.95 4.51 -4.28
N LYS A 44 1.74 3.82 -3.15
CA LYS A 44 1.54 4.51 -1.88
C LYS A 44 2.80 5.36 -1.58
N PRO A 45 2.65 6.65 -1.21
CA PRO A 45 3.80 7.47 -0.86
C PRO A 45 4.61 6.83 0.27
N PHE A 46 5.93 6.76 0.09
CA PHE A 46 6.87 6.26 1.08
C PHE A 46 8.00 7.27 1.23
N ASN A 47 8.37 7.59 2.46
CA ASN A 47 9.32 8.65 2.81
C ASN A 47 10.77 8.12 2.94
N SER A 48 11.10 7.06 2.20
CA SER A 48 12.44 6.47 2.22
C SER A 48 13.36 7.17 1.23
N TYR A 49 14.64 7.30 1.59
CA TYR A 49 15.69 7.79 0.70
C TYR A 49 16.10 6.76 -0.37
N SER A 50 15.71 5.51 -0.20
CA SER A 50 15.93 4.41 -1.14
C SER A 50 14.62 3.68 -1.46
N GLY A 51 14.59 3.00 -2.61
CA GLY A 51 13.51 2.11 -3.00
C GLY A 51 13.97 0.66 -3.09
N PRO A 52 13.04 -0.31 -3.01
CA PRO A 52 13.35 -1.71 -3.27
C PRO A 52 13.83 -1.91 -4.71
N GLU A 53 14.50 -3.03 -4.98
CA GLU A 53 15.13 -3.30 -6.27
C GLU A 53 14.15 -3.21 -7.44
N TRP A 54 12.94 -3.77 -7.31
CA TRP A 54 11.89 -3.69 -8.33
C TRP A 54 11.47 -2.24 -8.64
N PHE A 55 11.52 -1.34 -7.65
CA PHE A 55 11.16 0.07 -7.84
C PHE A 55 12.26 0.80 -8.61
N VAL A 56 13.52 0.53 -8.28
CA VAL A 56 14.69 1.11 -8.96
C VAL A 56 14.75 0.61 -10.41
N ARG A 57 14.60 -0.71 -10.60
CA ARG A 57 14.54 -1.37 -11.92
C ARG A 57 13.34 -0.90 -12.75
N GLY A 58 12.21 -0.62 -12.12
CA GLY A 58 11.00 -0.17 -12.79
C GLY A 58 10.12 -1.29 -13.37
N THR A 59 10.42 -2.56 -13.05
CA THR A 59 9.62 -3.72 -13.48
C THR A 59 9.36 -4.70 -12.33
N TYR A 60 8.16 -5.27 -12.29
CA TYR A 60 7.81 -6.43 -11.49
C TYR A 60 8.22 -7.71 -12.21
N ARG A 61 8.72 -8.70 -11.46
CA ARG A 61 9.16 -10.02 -11.93
C ARG A 61 8.63 -11.08 -11.00
N ASP A 62 8.35 -12.27 -11.49
CA ASP A 62 7.95 -13.40 -10.64
C ASP A 62 9.01 -13.69 -9.58
N VAL A 63 8.57 -13.80 -8.32
CA VAL A 63 9.43 -14.09 -7.16
C VAL A 63 8.92 -15.32 -6.43
N GLU A 64 9.75 -16.35 -6.36
CA GLU A 64 9.44 -17.54 -5.55
C GLU A 64 9.52 -17.21 -4.06
N PHE A 65 8.59 -17.76 -3.28
CA PHE A 65 8.57 -17.63 -1.83
C PHE A 65 7.98 -18.88 -1.20
N ARG A 66 8.41 -19.15 0.04
CA ARG A 66 7.83 -20.22 0.85
C ARG A 66 6.75 -19.66 1.75
N CYS A 67 5.53 -20.19 1.66
CA CYS A 67 4.44 -19.77 2.54
C CYS A 67 4.79 -20.10 4.00
N ARG A 68 4.69 -19.14 4.92
CA ARG A 68 5.05 -19.40 6.33
C ARG A 68 4.12 -20.37 7.05
N ASP A 69 2.89 -20.52 6.57
CA ASP A 69 1.85 -21.30 7.28
C ASP A 69 1.73 -22.73 6.71
N CYS A 70 1.70 -22.90 5.38
CA CYS A 70 1.63 -24.24 4.75
C CYS A 70 3.00 -24.77 4.29
N HIS A 71 4.05 -23.95 4.36
CA HIS A 71 5.43 -24.31 4.01
C HIS A 71 5.68 -24.75 2.57
N GLN A 72 4.68 -24.64 1.69
CA GLN A 72 4.83 -24.91 0.25
C GLN A 72 5.47 -23.72 -0.47
N GLU A 73 6.13 -24.02 -1.58
CA GLU A 73 6.71 -23.04 -2.50
C GLU A 73 5.61 -22.48 -3.40
N HIS A 74 5.64 -21.16 -3.57
CA HIS A 74 4.69 -20.43 -4.39
C HIS A 74 5.39 -19.30 -5.13
N THR A 75 4.80 -18.88 -6.23
CA THR A 75 5.31 -17.76 -7.01
C THR A 75 4.46 -16.52 -6.77
N TRP A 76 5.09 -15.46 -6.31
CA TRP A 76 4.51 -14.13 -6.27
C TRP A 76 4.66 -13.49 -7.64
N THR A 77 3.63 -13.67 -8.46
CA THR A 77 3.69 -13.25 -9.87
C THR A 77 3.81 -11.73 -10.02
N ALA A 78 4.41 -11.27 -11.12
CA ALA A 78 4.52 -9.86 -11.47
C ALA A 78 3.14 -9.18 -11.45
N ARG A 79 2.10 -9.88 -11.93
CA ARG A 79 0.70 -9.40 -11.89
C ARG A 79 0.18 -9.24 -10.47
N ALA A 80 0.45 -10.21 -9.59
CA ALA A 80 0.02 -10.13 -8.19
C ALA A 80 0.77 -9.01 -7.43
N GLN A 81 2.05 -8.78 -7.75
CA GLN A 81 2.81 -7.64 -7.23
C GLN A 81 2.22 -6.31 -7.68
N LYS A 82 1.95 -6.15 -8.97
CA LYS A 82 1.35 -4.95 -9.54
C LYS A 82 0.02 -4.61 -8.83
N TRP A 83 -0.88 -5.58 -8.72
CA TRP A 83 -2.12 -5.41 -7.97
C TRP A 83 -1.87 -5.00 -6.51
N TYR A 84 -0.94 -5.67 -5.81
CA TYR A 84 -0.66 -5.39 -4.39
C TYR A 84 -0.15 -3.97 -4.16
N PHE A 85 0.79 -3.50 -4.98
CA PHE A 85 1.42 -2.19 -4.76
C PHE A 85 0.61 -1.03 -5.35
N GLU A 86 0.02 -1.22 -6.54
CA GLU A 86 -0.65 -0.14 -7.27
C GLU A 86 -2.14 -0.04 -6.95
N GLU A 87 -2.87 -1.15 -6.80
CA GLU A 87 -4.31 -1.12 -6.53
C GLU A 87 -4.61 -1.21 -5.03
N ALA A 88 -4.06 -2.23 -4.36
CA ALA A 88 -4.27 -2.43 -2.92
C ALA A 88 -3.46 -1.46 -2.04
N LYS A 89 -2.61 -0.62 -2.66
CA LYS A 89 -1.73 0.36 -2.00
C LYS A 89 -0.92 -0.25 -0.86
N GLY A 90 -0.39 -1.44 -1.11
CA GLY A 90 0.50 -2.17 -0.21
C GLY A 90 1.71 -1.37 0.22
N VAL A 91 2.35 -1.80 1.31
CA VAL A 91 3.61 -1.18 1.77
C VAL A 91 4.69 -1.52 0.74
N VAL A 92 5.43 -0.52 0.26
CA VAL A 92 6.44 -0.68 -0.81
C VAL A 92 7.55 -1.69 -0.47
N TRP A 93 7.87 -1.85 0.81
CA TRP A 93 8.84 -2.86 1.28
C TRP A 93 8.19 -4.22 1.61
N GLY A 94 6.89 -4.37 1.36
CA GLY A 94 6.15 -5.61 1.59
C GLY A 94 6.59 -6.71 0.64
N GLN A 95 6.59 -7.94 1.15
CA GLN A 95 6.86 -9.15 0.38
C GLN A 95 5.76 -10.19 0.62
N ALA A 96 5.55 -11.07 -0.36
CA ALA A 96 4.67 -12.22 -0.18
C ALA A 96 5.26 -13.18 0.86
N SER A 97 4.50 -13.41 1.94
CA SER A 97 4.88 -14.33 3.03
C SER A 97 3.89 -15.48 3.21
N ARG A 98 2.73 -15.41 2.56
CA ARG A 98 1.66 -16.40 2.62
C ARG A 98 1.07 -16.60 1.24
N CYS A 99 0.69 -17.85 0.95
CA CYS A 99 -0.08 -18.15 -0.25
C CYS A 99 -1.49 -17.53 -0.17
N ARG A 100 -2.21 -17.54 -1.30
CA ARG A 100 -3.55 -16.97 -1.40
C ARG A 100 -4.53 -17.60 -0.40
N ASP A 101 -4.48 -18.92 -0.24
CA ASP A 101 -5.39 -19.64 0.65
C ASP A 101 -5.11 -19.35 2.12
N CYS A 102 -3.83 -19.38 2.53
CA CYS A 102 -3.43 -19.02 3.88
C CYS A 102 -3.72 -17.54 4.18
N SER A 103 -3.56 -16.66 3.19
CA SER A 103 -3.93 -15.25 3.31
C SER A 103 -5.44 -15.07 3.50
N ALA A 104 -6.28 -15.81 2.77
CA ALA A 104 -7.73 -15.78 2.92
C ALA A 104 -8.17 -16.25 4.31
N LYS A 105 -7.59 -17.36 4.80
CA LYS A 105 -7.83 -17.86 6.17
C LYS A 105 -7.46 -16.82 7.23
N GLU A 106 -6.29 -16.18 7.11
CA GLU A 106 -5.87 -15.12 8.04
C GLU A 106 -6.75 -13.87 7.95
N GLN A 107 -7.24 -13.52 6.76
CA GLN A 107 -8.18 -12.41 6.58
C GLN A 107 -9.51 -12.69 7.28
N LEU A 108 -10.07 -13.89 7.14
CA LEU A 108 -11.29 -14.31 7.84
C LEU A 108 -11.11 -14.25 9.36
N ARG A 109 -10.01 -14.82 9.88
CA ARG A 109 -9.68 -14.77 11.32
C ARG A 109 -9.60 -13.34 11.84
N ARG A 110 -8.93 -12.44 11.09
CA ARG A 110 -8.83 -11.01 11.45
C ARG A 110 -10.18 -10.30 11.37
N ALA A 111 -11.02 -10.63 10.40
CA ALA A 111 -12.35 -10.04 10.26
C ALA A 111 -13.25 -10.43 11.43
N GLU A 112 -13.23 -11.71 11.83
CA GLU A 112 -13.97 -12.18 13.00
C GLU A 112 -13.49 -11.51 14.30
N ALA A 113 -12.18 -11.44 14.52
CA ALA A 113 -11.62 -10.76 15.69
C ALA A 113 -12.05 -9.28 15.76
N ARG A 114 -12.06 -8.57 14.61
CA ARG A 114 -12.55 -7.19 14.53
C ARG A 114 -14.05 -7.09 14.84
N ARG A 115 -14.86 -8.03 14.35
CA ARG A 115 -16.30 -8.09 14.63
C ARG A 115 -16.55 -8.23 16.13
N VAL A 116 -15.94 -9.23 16.77
CA VAL A 116 -16.10 -9.48 18.21
C VAL A 116 -15.66 -8.27 19.04
N TRP A 117 -14.53 -7.64 18.67
CA TRP A 117 -14.07 -6.43 19.34
C TRP A 117 -15.05 -5.26 19.20
N ALA A 118 -15.59 -5.04 17.98
CA ALA A 118 -16.56 -3.97 17.73
C ALA A 118 -17.87 -4.18 18.49
N GLU A 119 -18.38 -5.42 18.55
CA GLU A 119 -19.56 -5.77 19.35
C GLU A 119 -19.32 -5.55 20.84
N GLY A 120 -18.14 -5.93 21.35
CA GLY A 120 -17.75 -5.68 22.74
C GLY A 120 -17.70 -4.19 23.08
N LEU A 121 -17.17 -3.36 22.17
CA LEU A 121 -17.17 -1.90 22.34
C LEU A 121 -18.59 -1.31 22.30
N ALA A 122 -19.45 -1.79 21.40
CA ALA A 122 -20.83 -1.33 21.30
C ALA A 122 -21.60 -1.61 22.60
N LYS A 123 -21.49 -2.82 23.15
CA LYS A 123 -22.12 -3.20 24.44
C LYS A 123 -21.63 -2.32 25.59
N LYS A 124 -20.31 -2.07 25.67
CA LYS A 124 -19.74 -1.19 26.70
C LYS A 124 -20.27 0.25 26.58
N ARG A 125 -20.38 0.78 25.36
CA ARG A 125 -20.93 2.12 25.10
C ARG A 125 -22.40 2.22 25.48
N ALA A 126 -23.21 1.21 25.15
CA ALA A 126 -24.63 1.18 25.51
C ALA A 126 -24.81 1.22 27.04
N ARG A 127 -24.09 0.37 27.77
CA ARG A 127 -24.13 0.37 29.24
C ARG A 127 -23.73 1.71 29.85
N GLN A 128 -22.70 2.36 29.31
CA GLN A 128 -22.29 3.69 29.79
C GLN A 128 -23.33 4.78 29.53
N GLN A 129 -24.12 4.66 28.45
CA GLN A 129 -25.21 5.60 28.15
C GLN A 129 -26.40 5.39 29.09
N GLU A 130 -26.71 4.13 29.42
CA GLU A 130 -27.75 3.77 30.39
C GLU A 130 -27.39 4.22 31.82
N GLU A 131 -26.12 4.16 32.21
CA GLU A 131 -25.64 4.62 33.53
C GLU A 131 -25.58 6.17 33.65
N GLN A 132 -25.68 6.90 32.54
CA GLN A 132 -25.60 8.37 32.48
C GLN A 132 -26.96 9.06 32.26
N GLY A 133 -28.02 8.29 31.96
CA GLY A 133 -29.39 8.78 31.79
C GLY A 133 -30.25 8.50 33.01
#